data_AF-A0A949JS38-F1
#
_entry.id   AF-A0A949JS38-F1
#
_cell.length_a   1.000
_cell.length_b   1.000
_cell.length_c   1.000
_cell.angle_alpha   90.00
_cell.angle_beta   90.00
_cell.angle_gamma   90.00
#
_symmetry.space_group_name_H-M   'P 1'
#
loop_
_entity.id
_entity.type
_entity.pdbx_description
1 polymer ?
#
loop_
_entity_poly.entity_id
_entity_poly.type
_entity_poly.pdbx_seq_one_letter_code
_entity_poly.pdbx_strand_id
1 'polypeptide(L)'
;MDEFELITRNENFEMDFFSFLRSLANSFRVAYITSSRDELQQMCHDKDISDSPFFNIFSNLPLRPFSRDEAIELVTVPSEHEGVPLGSYAEKLIDLAGLFPFYLQMACCSLFDHLTDDPDAEPNWKNVTEMFEEEALPHYSFIWEKFDDSEKSNMSKIASGKSIDRKFHFVNENLVRRGYLIETDAGPLLCSDSFRNFVLRSGDVQTGRGRFSSLLGKFKI
;
A
#
# COMPACT_ATOMS: atom_id res chain seq x y z
N MET A 1 1.39 15.36 -13.10
CA MET A 1 -0.08 15.35 -12.96
C MET A 1 -0.40 14.22 -12.03
N ASP A 2 -0.84 14.56 -10.82
CA ASP A 2 -1.11 13.55 -9.80
C ASP A 2 -2.54 13.03 -9.91
N GLU A 3 -2.76 11.81 -9.44
CA GLU A 3 -4.05 11.10 -9.46
C GLU A 3 -4.77 11.20 -10.82
N PHE A 4 -4.04 10.91 -11.91
CA PHE A 4 -4.52 11.11 -13.28
C PHE A 4 -5.77 10.29 -13.61
N GLU A 5 -6.07 9.23 -12.84
CA GLU A 5 -7.33 8.48 -12.93
C GLU A 5 -8.58 9.34 -12.71
N LEU A 6 -8.48 10.45 -11.98
CA LEU A 6 -9.61 11.36 -11.79
C LEU A 6 -9.96 12.11 -13.08
N ILE A 7 -8.95 12.39 -13.91
CA ILE A 7 -9.13 13.03 -15.21
C ILE A 7 -9.72 12.02 -16.20
N THR A 8 -9.22 10.79 -16.22
CA THR A 8 -9.71 9.75 -17.16
C THR A 8 -11.14 9.28 -16.86
N ARG A 9 -11.64 9.50 -15.64
CA ARG A 9 -13.01 9.14 -15.23
C ARG A 9 -14.01 10.28 -15.35
N ASN A 10 -13.56 11.49 -15.69
CA ASN A 10 -14.42 12.66 -15.77
C ASN A 10 -14.89 12.87 -17.20
N GLU A 11 -16.21 12.74 -17.40
CA GLU A 11 -16.89 12.83 -18.69
C GLU A 11 -16.69 14.18 -19.41
N ASN A 12 -16.27 15.24 -18.69
CA ASN A 12 -15.97 16.54 -19.31
C ASN A 12 -14.62 16.56 -20.06
N PHE A 13 -13.77 15.54 -19.90
CA PHE A 13 -12.51 15.42 -20.61
C PHE A 13 -12.64 14.41 -21.75
N GLU A 14 -13.03 14.91 -22.91
CA GLU A 14 -13.24 14.12 -24.13
C GLU A 14 -11.91 13.86 -24.88
N MET A 15 -11.99 13.07 -25.97
CA MET A 15 -10.83 12.64 -26.76
C MET A 15 -9.96 13.79 -27.30
N ASP A 16 -10.56 14.94 -27.61
CA ASP A 16 -9.85 16.13 -28.11
C ASP A 16 -8.87 16.69 -27.07
N PHE A 17 -9.20 16.60 -25.78
CA PHE A 17 -8.32 17.00 -24.70
C PHE A 17 -7.03 16.17 -24.68
N PHE A 18 -7.15 14.84 -24.78
CA PHE A 18 -6.01 13.93 -24.81
C PHE A 18 -5.18 14.08 -26.10
N SER A 19 -5.85 14.33 -27.23
CA SER A 19 -5.20 14.60 -28.51
C SER A 19 -4.38 15.90 -28.46
N PHE A 20 -4.90 16.94 -27.79
CA PHE A 20 -4.18 18.19 -27.56
C PHE A 20 -2.93 17.96 -26.69
N LEU A 21 -3.05 17.24 -25.57
CA LEU A 21 -1.89 16.90 -24.73
C LEU A 21 -0.84 16.11 -25.52
N ARG A 22 -1.24 15.12 -26.32
CA ARG A 22 -0.32 14.39 -27.19
C ARG A 22 0.40 15.30 -28.18
N SER A 23 -0.33 16.22 -28.81
CA SER A 23 0.23 17.18 -29.77
C SER A 23 1.31 18.05 -29.12
N LEU A 24 1.09 18.48 -27.88
CA LEU A 24 2.07 19.26 -27.12
C LEU A 24 3.37 18.47 -26.86
N ALA A 25 3.27 17.23 -26.40
CA ALA A 25 4.44 16.38 -26.16
C ALA A 25 5.21 16.02 -27.44
N ASN A 26 4.52 15.85 -28.57
CA ASN A 26 5.17 15.50 -29.84
C ASN A 26 5.77 16.70 -30.58
N SER A 27 5.14 17.87 -30.46
CA SER A 27 5.50 19.05 -31.25
C SER A 27 6.43 20.01 -30.49
N PHE A 28 6.52 19.89 -29.17
CA PHE A 28 7.30 20.78 -28.31
C PHE A 28 8.13 19.98 -27.30
N ARG A 29 9.07 20.66 -26.63
CA ARG A 29 9.90 20.07 -25.57
C ARG A 29 9.13 20.02 -24.25
N VAL A 30 8.04 19.26 -24.24
CA VAL A 30 7.18 19.06 -23.05
C VAL A 30 7.24 17.58 -22.66
N ALA A 31 7.54 17.32 -21.39
CA ALA A 31 7.48 15.99 -20.81
C ALA A 31 6.37 15.92 -19.75
N TYR A 32 5.61 14.83 -19.76
CA TYR A 32 4.56 14.57 -18.78
C TYR A 32 5.01 13.49 -17.82
N ILE A 33 4.80 13.73 -16.54
CA ILE A 33 4.90 12.72 -15.49
C ILE A 33 3.50 12.61 -14.89
N THR A 34 2.92 11.41 -14.97
CA THR A 34 1.61 11.09 -14.43
C THR A 34 1.76 10.04 -13.34
N SER A 35 0.95 10.15 -12.29
CA SER A 35 0.76 9.10 -11.28
C SER A 35 -0.69 8.66 -11.27
N SER A 36 -0.90 7.37 -11.05
CA SER A 36 -2.21 6.78 -10.90
C SER A 36 -2.15 5.54 -10.02
N ARG A 37 -3.27 5.18 -9.39
CA ARG A 37 -3.36 3.97 -8.55
C ARG A 37 -3.34 2.68 -9.35
N ASP A 38 -4.04 2.65 -10.48
CA ASP A 38 -4.07 1.53 -11.41
C ASP A 38 -3.46 1.94 -12.75
N GLU A 39 -3.14 0.96 -13.59
CA GLU A 39 -2.62 1.20 -14.93
C GLU A 39 -3.61 2.03 -15.76
N LEU A 40 -3.16 3.14 -16.33
CA LEU A 40 -4.02 4.10 -17.05
C LEU A 40 -4.84 3.46 -18.17
N GLN A 41 -4.27 2.46 -18.84
CA GLN A 41 -4.93 1.68 -19.90
C GLN A 41 -6.15 0.90 -19.38
N GLN A 42 -6.11 0.44 -18.12
CA GLN A 42 -7.20 -0.29 -17.48
C GLN A 42 -8.28 0.64 -16.92
N MET A 43 -7.95 1.92 -16.70
CA MET A 43 -8.83 2.91 -16.05
C MET A 43 -9.73 3.70 -17.02
N CYS A 44 -9.54 3.55 -18.32
CA CYS A 44 -10.38 4.20 -19.33
C CYS A 44 -11.69 3.41 -19.49
N HIS A 45 -12.81 3.99 -19.05
CA HIS A 45 -14.13 3.37 -19.16
C HIS A 45 -14.66 3.37 -20.61
N ASP A 46 -14.19 4.32 -21.43
CA ASP A 46 -14.48 4.35 -22.86
C ASP A 46 -13.39 3.60 -23.63
N LYS A 47 -13.80 2.56 -24.38
CA LYS A 47 -12.89 1.81 -25.27
C LYS A 47 -12.23 2.70 -26.31
N ASP A 48 -12.94 3.74 -26.74
CA ASP A 48 -12.41 4.71 -27.70
C ASP A 48 -11.29 5.56 -27.05
N ILE A 49 -11.38 5.86 -25.75
CA ILE A 49 -10.34 6.60 -24.99
C ILE A 49 -9.19 5.67 -24.60
N SER A 50 -9.43 4.39 -24.29
CA SER A 50 -8.35 3.43 -24.01
C SER A 50 -7.46 3.18 -25.23
N ASP A 51 -8.06 3.24 -26.44
CA ASP A 51 -7.34 3.18 -27.72
C ASP A 51 -6.76 4.54 -28.13
N SER A 52 -6.90 5.58 -27.28
CA SER A 52 -6.36 6.90 -27.56
C SER A 52 -4.84 6.81 -27.75
N PRO A 53 -4.31 7.38 -28.84
CA PRO A 53 -2.87 7.48 -29.04
C PRO A 53 -2.16 8.16 -27.87
N PHE A 54 -2.83 8.97 -27.05
CA PHE A 54 -2.20 9.63 -25.91
C PHE A 54 -1.60 8.63 -24.90
N PHE A 55 -2.23 7.50 -24.60
CA PHE A 55 -1.66 6.56 -23.63
C PHE A 55 -0.40 5.83 -24.14
N ASN A 56 -0.22 5.78 -25.46
CA ASN A 56 0.92 5.12 -26.11
C ASN A 56 2.24 5.90 -26.02
N ILE A 57 2.25 7.15 -25.53
CA ILE A 57 3.51 7.91 -25.36
C ILE A 57 4.13 7.73 -23.98
N PHE A 58 3.42 7.07 -23.04
CA PHE A 58 3.91 6.88 -21.68
C PHE A 58 4.68 5.58 -21.52
N SER A 59 5.73 5.63 -20.71
CA SER A 59 6.39 4.44 -20.17
C SER A 59 5.90 4.22 -18.74
N ASN A 60 5.41 3.02 -18.44
CA ASN A 60 4.93 2.70 -17.11
C ASN A 60 6.10 2.39 -16.18
N LEU A 61 6.18 3.12 -15.07
CA LEU A 61 7.11 2.84 -13.96
C LEU A 61 6.28 2.39 -12.75
N PRO A 62 6.10 1.08 -12.52
CA PRO A 62 5.34 0.60 -11.37
C PRO A 62 6.13 0.87 -10.08
N LEU A 63 5.53 1.63 -9.16
CA LEU A 63 6.05 1.77 -7.80
C LEU A 63 5.66 0.53 -6.99
N ARG A 64 6.65 -0.05 -6.32
CA ARG A 64 6.50 -1.25 -5.49
C ARG A 64 6.89 -0.93 -4.05
N PRO A 65 6.54 -1.79 -3.07
CA PRO A 65 7.20 -1.74 -1.77
C PRO A 65 8.73 -1.77 -1.95
N PHE A 66 9.43 -1.21 -0.97
CA PHE A 66 10.87 -1.24 -0.93
C PHE A 66 11.41 -2.68 -0.97
N SER A 67 12.60 -2.81 -1.53
CA SER A 67 13.47 -3.93 -1.20
C SER A 67 13.85 -3.86 0.28
N ARG A 68 14.36 -4.97 0.80
CA ARG A 68 14.81 -5.03 2.20
C ARG A 68 15.93 -4.04 2.49
N ASP A 69 16.86 -3.85 1.54
CA ASP A 69 17.98 -2.93 1.70
C ASP A 69 17.50 -1.47 1.72
N GLU A 70 16.57 -1.10 0.84
CA GLU A 70 15.94 0.24 0.84
C GLU A 70 15.14 0.48 2.12
N ALA A 71 14.45 -0.54 2.65
CA ALA A 71 13.73 -0.43 3.91
C ALA A 71 14.68 -0.24 5.11
N ILE A 72 15.80 -0.96 5.15
CA ILE A 72 16.83 -0.75 6.17
C ILE A 72 17.40 0.66 6.06
N GLU A 73 17.73 1.11 4.84
CA GLU A 73 18.26 2.46 4.61
C GLU A 73 17.28 3.55 5.07
N LEU A 74 15.98 3.39 4.80
CA LEU A 74 14.93 4.29 5.28
C LEU A 74 14.90 4.39 6.81
N VAL A 75 15.12 3.28 7.51
CA VAL A 75 15.14 3.24 8.99
C VAL A 75 16.42 3.87 9.52
N THR A 76 17.58 3.53 8.96
CA THR A 76 18.89 3.87 9.53
C THR A 76 19.30 5.31 9.23
N VAL A 77 19.25 5.73 7.96
CA VAL A 77 19.90 6.99 7.53
C VAL A 77 19.26 8.23 8.16
N PRO A 78 17.92 8.41 8.14
CA PRO A 78 17.31 9.59 8.73
C PRO A 78 17.45 9.62 10.26
N SER A 79 17.33 8.45 10.89
CA SER A 79 17.34 8.35 12.35
C SER A 79 18.75 8.56 12.94
N GLU A 80 19.79 8.07 12.26
CA GLU A 80 21.18 8.38 12.59
C GLU A 80 21.50 9.88 12.43
N HIS A 81 20.98 10.50 11.36
CA HIS A 81 21.17 11.94 11.13
C HIS A 81 20.59 12.80 12.27
N GLU A 82 19.42 12.41 12.79
CA GLU A 82 18.75 13.11 13.91
C GLU A 82 19.27 12.69 15.30
N GLY A 83 20.27 11.80 15.38
CA GLY A 83 20.89 11.38 16.64
C GLY A 83 20.08 10.37 17.46
N VAL A 84 19.06 9.75 16.88
CA VAL A 84 18.22 8.71 17.52
C VAL A 84 18.28 7.44 16.65
N PRO A 85 19.40 6.71 16.63
CA PRO A 85 19.63 5.63 15.67
C PRO A 85 18.65 4.46 15.88
N LEU A 86 17.81 4.19 14.88
CA LEU A 86 16.83 3.09 14.91
C LEU A 86 17.36 1.77 14.32
N GLY A 87 18.63 1.73 13.87
CA GLY A 87 19.18 0.60 13.11
C GLY A 87 19.12 -0.75 13.82
N SER A 88 19.28 -0.78 15.15
CA SER A 88 19.13 -2.00 15.96
C SER A 88 17.70 -2.57 15.97
N TYR A 89 16.73 -1.77 15.56
CA TYR A 89 15.31 -2.10 15.56
C TYR A 89 14.73 -2.30 14.15
N ALA A 90 15.53 -2.15 13.10
CA ALA A 90 15.08 -2.16 11.71
C ALA A 90 14.29 -3.42 11.33
N GLU A 91 14.78 -4.61 11.70
CA GLU A 91 14.07 -5.86 11.43
C GLU A 91 12.68 -5.89 12.06
N LYS A 92 12.58 -5.43 13.31
CA LYS A 92 11.32 -5.46 14.05
C LYS A 92 10.31 -4.43 13.51
N LEU A 93 10.80 -3.29 13.03
CA LEU A 93 9.99 -2.29 12.34
C LEU A 93 9.49 -2.82 10.99
N ILE A 94 10.34 -3.53 10.24
CA ILE A 94 9.97 -4.19 8.98
C ILE A 94 8.96 -5.31 9.21
N ASP A 95 9.14 -6.15 10.24
CA ASP A 95 8.16 -7.19 10.60
C ASP A 95 6.80 -6.57 10.96
N LEU A 96 6.81 -5.47 11.73
CA LEU A 96 5.60 -4.76 12.15
C LEU A 96 4.87 -4.12 10.96
N ALA A 97 5.56 -3.35 10.12
CA ALA A 97 4.93 -2.46 9.13
C ALA A 97 5.00 -2.97 7.69
N GLY A 98 5.90 -3.91 7.40
CA GLY A 98 6.22 -4.38 6.07
C GLY A 98 7.12 -3.40 5.30
N LEU A 99 7.18 -3.59 3.99
CA LEU A 99 8.11 -2.86 3.10
C LEU A 99 7.48 -1.66 2.39
N PHE A 100 6.23 -1.30 2.73
CA PHE A 100 5.62 -0.10 2.18
C PHE A 100 6.22 1.14 2.86
N PRO A 101 6.77 2.10 2.10
CA PRO A 101 7.47 3.26 2.69
C PRO A 101 6.60 4.02 3.69
N PHE A 102 5.31 4.20 3.37
CA PHE A 102 4.35 4.89 4.23
C PHE A 102 4.15 4.19 5.59
N TYR A 103 3.89 2.89 5.61
CA TYR A 103 3.72 2.14 6.86
C TYR A 103 5.01 2.08 7.66
N LEU A 104 6.15 1.84 6.98
CA LEU A 104 7.44 1.77 7.66
C LEU A 104 7.80 3.10 8.32
N GLN A 105 7.54 4.23 7.65
CA GLN A 105 7.71 5.56 8.24
C GLN A 105 6.83 5.78 9.47
N MET A 106 5.55 5.40 9.45
CA MET A 106 4.67 5.53 10.62
C MET A 106 5.20 4.72 11.83
N ALA A 107 5.68 3.50 11.59
CA ALA A 107 6.28 2.68 12.63
C ALA A 107 7.59 3.29 13.17
N CYS A 108 8.41 3.85 12.28
CA CYS A 108 9.62 4.59 12.67
C CYS A 108 9.27 5.80 13.53
N CYS A 109 8.30 6.63 13.13
CA CYS A 109 7.86 7.80 13.90
C CYS A 109 7.40 7.40 15.30
N SER A 110 6.57 6.36 15.40
CA SER A 110 6.07 5.85 16.69
C SER A 110 7.20 5.46 17.66
N LEU A 111 8.29 4.89 17.15
CA LEU A 111 9.46 4.54 17.95
C LEU A 111 10.38 5.74 18.20
N PHE A 112 10.58 6.57 17.19
CA PHE A 112 11.45 7.75 17.25
C PHE A 112 10.97 8.73 18.31
N ASP A 113 9.67 9.02 18.37
CA ASP A 113 9.09 9.90 19.38
C ASP A 113 9.32 9.36 20.80
N HIS A 114 9.13 8.05 21.00
CA HIS A 114 9.38 7.38 22.28
C HIS A 114 10.83 7.47 22.75
N LEU A 115 11.79 7.34 21.83
CA LEU A 115 13.23 7.43 22.13
C LEU A 115 13.75 8.86 22.20
N THR A 116 13.06 9.82 21.59
CA THR A 116 13.41 11.24 21.69
C THR A 116 13.13 11.78 23.10
N ASP A 117 12.05 11.33 23.72
CA ASP A 117 11.69 11.73 25.09
C ASP A 117 12.62 11.13 26.16
N ASP A 118 13.14 9.92 25.93
CA ASP A 118 14.10 9.23 26.80
C ASP A 118 15.09 8.37 25.99
N PRO A 119 16.28 8.91 25.63
CA PRO A 119 17.26 8.22 24.78
C PRO A 119 17.84 6.92 25.36
N ASP A 120 17.81 6.76 26.68
CA ASP A 120 18.30 5.57 27.37
C ASP A 120 17.18 4.53 27.64
N ALA A 121 15.93 4.85 27.28
CA ALA A 121 14.82 3.94 27.49
C ALA A 121 14.83 2.78 26.49
N GLU A 122 14.53 1.59 27.01
CA GLU A 122 14.17 0.46 26.16
C GLU A 122 12.85 0.76 25.42
N PRO A 123 12.75 0.43 24.12
CA PRO A 123 11.52 0.62 23.37
C PRO A 123 10.33 -0.10 24.01
N ASN A 124 9.26 0.65 24.29
CA ASN A 124 7.99 0.06 24.65
C ASN A 124 7.25 -0.42 23.40
N TRP A 125 7.62 -1.61 22.92
CA TRP A 125 7.07 -2.20 21.70
C TRP A 125 5.55 -2.38 21.71
N LYS A 126 4.95 -2.53 22.90
CA LYS A 126 3.49 -2.59 23.01
C LYS A 126 2.89 -1.25 22.61
N ASN A 127 3.40 -0.15 23.18
CA ASN A 127 2.94 1.19 22.87
C ASN A 127 3.21 1.56 21.39
N VAL A 128 4.41 1.26 20.89
CA VAL A 128 4.77 1.50 19.48
C VAL A 128 3.83 0.76 18.53
N THR A 129 3.51 -0.51 18.83
CA THR A 129 2.57 -1.30 18.03
C THR A 129 1.15 -0.73 18.09
N GLU A 130 0.68 -0.33 19.28
CA GLU A 130 -0.66 0.25 19.46
C GLU A 130 -0.79 1.57 18.69
N MET A 131 0.18 2.49 18.81
CA MET A 131 0.19 3.76 18.05
C MET A 131 0.19 3.53 16.54
N PHE A 132 1.08 2.64 16.07
CA PHE A 132 1.14 2.29 14.65
C PHE A 132 -0.18 1.66 14.15
N GLU A 133 -0.76 0.70 14.88
CA GLU A 133 -2.00 0.04 14.49
C GLU A 133 -3.18 1.04 14.44
N GLU A 134 -3.24 2.00 15.36
CA GLU A 134 -4.26 3.05 15.37
C GLU A 134 -4.18 3.94 14.12
N GLU A 135 -2.97 4.35 13.72
CA GLU A 135 -2.74 5.17 12.52
C GLU A 135 -2.94 4.37 11.22
N ALA A 136 -2.51 3.11 11.18
CA ALA A 136 -2.62 2.27 9.99
C ALA A 136 -4.06 1.78 9.72
N LEU A 137 -4.89 1.67 10.77
CA LEU A 137 -6.25 1.13 10.69
C LEU A 137 -7.14 1.73 9.57
N PRO A 138 -7.28 3.06 9.41
CA PRO A 138 -8.09 3.63 8.33
C PRO A 138 -7.58 3.21 6.95
N HIS A 139 -6.27 3.10 6.76
CA HIS A 139 -5.67 2.72 5.48
C HIS A 139 -5.87 1.23 5.20
N TYR A 140 -5.69 0.36 6.20
CA TYR A 140 -5.99 -1.05 6.08
C TYR A 140 -7.47 -1.31 5.78
N SER A 141 -8.37 -0.57 6.44
CA SER A 141 -9.81 -0.66 6.19
C SER A 141 -10.14 -0.29 4.75
N PHE A 142 -9.60 0.82 4.24
CA PHE A 142 -9.78 1.25 2.86
C PHE A 142 -9.26 0.23 1.83
N ILE A 143 -8.06 -0.33 2.06
CA ILE A 143 -7.49 -1.36 1.19
C ILE A 143 -8.37 -2.62 1.21
N TRP A 144 -8.80 -3.05 2.39
CA TRP A 144 -9.66 -4.21 2.56
C TRP A 144 -10.99 -4.07 1.86
N GLU A 145 -11.65 -2.90 1.95
CA GLU A 145 -12.91 -2.65 1.27
C GLU A 145 -12.80 -2.81 -0.25
N LYS A 146 -11.66 -2.44 -0.82
CA LYS A 146 -11.39 -2.55 -2.26
C LYS A 146 -11.07 -3.96 -2.75
N PHE A 147 -10.69 -4.87 -1.87
CA PHE A 147 -10.46 -6.26 -2.29
C PHE A 147 -11.76 -6.94 -2.68
N ASP A 148 -11.71 -7.78 -3.71
CA ASP A 148 -12.83 -8.64 -4.06
C ASP A 148 -12.99 -9.81 -3.06
N ASP A 149 -14.10 -10.54 -3.16
CA ASP A 149 -14.40 -11.64 -2.24
C ASP A 149 -13.37 -12.78 -2.31
N SER A 150 -12.76 -13.01 -3.49
CA SER A 150 -11.72 -14.02 -3.67
C SER A 150 -10.42 -13.59 -2.99
N GLU A 151 -9.99 -12.34 -3.17
CA GLU A 151 -8.81 -11.75 -2.54
C GLU A 151 -8.96 -11.82 -1.01
N LYS A 152 -10.10 -11.35 -0.47
CA LYS A 152 -10.42 -11.41 0.97
C LYS A 152 -10.38 -12.84 1.52
N SER A 153 -10.98 -13.79 0.79
CA SER A 153 -11.01 -15.20 1.17
C SER A 153 -9.60 -15.80 1.22
N ASN A 154 -8.77 -15.49 0.23
CA ASN A 154 -7.40 -16.01 0.15
C ASN A 154 -6.51 -15.41 1.25
N MET A 155 -6.56 -14.09 1.44
CA MET A 155 -5.80 -13.44 2.50
C MET A 155 -6.18 -13.96 3.88
N SER A 156 -7.47 -14.16 4.15
CA SER A 156 -7.93 -14.74 5.43
C SER A 156 -7.39 -16.15 5.67
N LYS A 157 -7.32 -16.98 4.62
CA LYS A 157 -6.74 -18.33 4.71
C LYS A 157 -5.24 -18.28 4.97
N ILE A 158 -4.50 -17.44 4.25
CA ILE A 158 -3.06 -17.25 4.44
C ILE A 158 -2.77 -16.75 5.85
N ALA A 159 -3.49 -15.73 6.31
CA ALA A 159 -3.31 -15.16 7.65
C ALA A 159 -3.51 -16.21 8.75
N SER A 160 -4.43 -17.15 8.53
CA SER A 160 -4.72 -18.28 9.41
C SER A 160 -3.76 -19.48 9.26
N GLY A 161 -2.77 -19.41 8.37
CA GLY A 161 -1.85 -20.52 8.09
C GLY A 161 -2.49 -21.70 7.35
N LYS A 162 -3.63 -21.51 6.69
CA LYS A 162 -4.31 -22.56 5.93
C LYS A 162 -3.76 -22.66 4.51
N SER A 163 -3.66 -23.88 3.97
CA SER A 163 -3.26 -24.11 2.59
C SER A 163 -4.27 -23.53 1.60
N ILE A 164 -3.79 -22.88 0.56
CA ILE A 164 -4.63 -22.35 -0.52
C ILE A 164 -4.70 -23.36 -1.68
N ASP A 165 -5.87 -23.44 -2.32
CA ASP A 165 -6.06 -24.24 -3.54
C ASP A 165 -5.30 -23.61 -4.72
N ARG A 166 -4.60 -24.45 -5.51
CA ARG A 166 -3.79 -24.03 -6.67
C ARG A 166 -4.57 -23.22 -7.69
N LYS A 167 -5.90 -23.37 -7.76
CA LYS A 167 -6.76 -22.60 -8.68
C LYS A 167 -6.74 -21.08 -8.44
N PHE A 168 -6.21 -20.63 -7.30
CA PHE A 168 -6.12 -19.21 -6.96
C PHE A 168 -4.73 -18.59 -7.21
N HIS A 169 -3.84 -19.27 -7.96
CA HIS A 169 -2.48 -18.79 -8.23
C HIS A 169 -2.45 -17.36 -8.81
N PHE A 170 -3.31 -17.06 -9.77
CA PHE A 170 -3.38 -15.74 -10.40
C PHE A 170 -3.78 -14.61 -9.42
N VAL A 171 -4.66 -14.91 -8.47
CA VAL A 171 -5.05 -13.94 -7.42
C VAL A 171 -3.83 -13.62 -6.54
N ASN A 172 -3.02 -14.62 -6.23
CA ASN A 172 -1.82 -14.42 -5.43
C ASN A 172 -0.75 -13.64 -6.18
N GLU A 173 -0.53 -13.90 -7.48
CA GLU A 173 0.40 -13.12 -8.30
C GLU A 173 0.06 -11.63 -8.30
N ASN A 174 -1.23 -11.28 -8.38
CA ASN A 174 -1.66 -9.88 -8.32
C ASN A 174 -1.40 -9.26 -6.94
N LEU A 175 -1.71 -9.98 -5.86
CA LEU A 175 -1.47 -9.53 -4.49
C LEU A 175 0.03 -9.40 -4.16
N VAL A 176 0.88 -10.29 -4.69
CA VAL A 176 2.35 -10.20 -4.62
C VAL A 176 2.84 -8.99 -5.40
N ARG A 177 2.36 -8.81 -6.64
CA ARG A 177 2.72 -7.65 -7.47
C ARG A 177 2.37 -6.32 -6.80
N ARG A 178 1.24 -6.27 -6.09
CA ARG A 178 0.78 -5.10 -5.31
C ARG A 178 1.46 -4.98 -3.94
N GLY A 179 2.23 -5.97 -3.52
CA GLY A 179 3.01 -5.95 -2.29
C GLY A 179 2.26 -6.39 -1.03
N TYR A 180 1.03 -6.90 -1.13
CA TYR A 180 0.24 -7.35 0.03
C TYR A 180 0.59 -8.77 0.47
N LEU A 181 1.23 -9.54 -0.42
CA LEU A 181 1.79 -10.86 -0.15
C LEU A 181 3.29 -10.90 -0.45
N ILE A 182 4.02 -11.69 0.32
CA ILE A 182 5.43 -12.00 0.13
C ILE A 182 5.56 -13.50 -0.12
N GLU A 183 6.29 -13.89 -1.16
CA GLU A 183 6.60 -15.29 -1.42
C GLU A 183 7.80 -15.75 -0.59
N THR A 184 7.65 -16.89 0.08
CA THR A 184 8.74 -17.54 0.83
C THR A 184 8.81 -19.01 0.47
N ASP A 185 9.91 -19.68 0.86
CA ASP A 185 10.08 -21.13 0.67
C ASP A 185 8.96 -21.95 1.37
N ALA A 186 8.38 -21.42 2.44
CA ALA A 186 7.28 -22.04 3.18
C ALA A 186 5.89 -21.73 2.58
N GLY A 187 5.82 -20.86 1.58
CA GLY A 187 4.59 -20.38 0.95
C GLY A 187 4.38 -18.87 1.10
N PRO A 188 3.25 -18.35 0.59
CA PRO A 188 2.94 -16.92 0.68
C PRO A 188 2.63 -16.50 2.11
N LEU A 189 3.12 -15.33 2.51
CA LEU A 189 2.81 -14.65 3.77
C LEU A 189 2.22 -13.27 3.50
N LEU A 190 1.52 -12.70 4.48
CA LEU A 190 1.10 -11.30 4.41
C LEU A 190 2.33 -10.39 4.53
N CYS A 191 2.24 -9.18 3.99
CA CYS A 191 3.34 -8.23 3.93
C CYS A 191 3.87 -7.72 5.27
N SER A 192 3.11 -7.88 6.35
CA SER A 192 3.50 -7.49 7.71
C SER A 192 2.65 -8.20 8.77
N ASP A 193 3.16 -8.21 10.01
CA ASP A 193 2.46 -8.78 11.16
C ASP A 193 1.18 -8.00 11.50
N SER A 194 1.26 -6.67 11.50
CA SER A 194 0.10 -5.80 11.78
C SER A 194 -1.02 -5.99 10.75
N PHE A 195 -0.67 -6.08 9.46
CA PHE A 195 -1.65 -6.29 8.41
C PHE A 195 -2.26 -7.69 8.49
N ARG A 196 -1.45 -8.70 8.81
CA ARG A 196 -1.94 -10.06 9.10
C ARG A 196 -2.95 -10.05 10.25
N ASN A 197 -2.65 -9.36 11.35
CA ASN A 197 -3.55 -9.25 12.50
C ASN A 197 -4.85 -8.55 12.13
N PHE A 198 -4.77 -7.47 11.35
CA PHE A 198 -5.95 -6.78 10.82
C PHE A 198 -6.83 -7.72 9.96
N VAL A 199 -6.23 -8.50 9.06
CA VAL A 199 -6.95 -9.46 8.20
C VAL A 199 -7.64 -10.54 9.04
N LEU A 200 -6.98 -11.08 10.07
CA LEU A 200 -7.58 -12.06 10.98
C LEU A 200 -8.83 -11.48 11.67
N ARG A 201 -8.70 -10.27 12.25
CA ARG A 201 -9.82 -9.58 12.91
C ARG A 201 -10.98 -9.30 11.93
N SER A 202 -10.66 -8.94 10.69
CA SER A 202 -11.66 -8.63 9.64
C SER A 202 -12.35 -9.88 9.09
N GLY A 203 -11.64 -11.00 8.98
CA GLY A 203 -12.19 -12.29 8.51
C GLY A 203 -13.14 -12.95 9.52
N ASP A 204 -12.87 -12.80 10.82
CA ASP A 204 -13.76 -13.29 11.88
C ASP A 204 -15.11 -12.56 11.89
N VAL A 205 -15.10 -11.26 11.59
CA VAL A 205 -16.33 -10.45 11.48
C VAL A 205 -17.23 -10.93 10.33
N GLN A 206 -16.65 -11.40 9.22
CA GLN A 206 -17.41 -11.91 8.07
C GLN A 206 -17.96 -13.33 8.28
N THR A 207 -17.35 -14.14 9.16
CA THR A 207 -17.75 -15.54 9.40
C THR A 207 -18.76 -15.73 10.54
N GLY A 208 -18.92 -14.76 11.44
CA GLY A 208 -20.07 -14.68 12.35
C GLY A 208 -19.84 -13.92 13.66
N ARG A 209 -20.70 -12.91 13.91
CA ARG A 209 -20.89 -12.12 15.16
C ARG A 209 -19.73 -11.20 15.59
N GLY A 210 -19.69 -9.98 15.06
CA GLY A 210 -18.94 -8.87 15.68
C GLY A 210 -19.21 -7.52 15.01
N ARG A 211 -19.88 -6.60 15.72
CA ARG A 211 -20.17 -5.23 15.27
C ARG A 211 -18.87 -4.41 15.11
N PHE A 212 -18.49 -4.07 13.89
CA PHE A 212 -17.73 -2.84 13.60
C PHE A 212 -18.71 -1.80 13.05
N SER A 213 -19.50 -1.15 13.93
CA SER A 213 -20.31 0.01 13.55
C SER A 213 -20.08 1.25 14.42
N SER A 214 -19.00 1.31 15.21
CA SER A 214 -18.81 2.43 16.15
C SER A 214 -17.49 3.19 16.06
N LEU A 215 -16.55 2.83 15.17
CA LEU A 215 -15.28 3.57 15.05
C LEU A 215 -15.16 4.42 13.78
N LEU A 216 -15.86 4.09 12.69
CA LEU A 216 -15.90 4.89 11.46
C LEU A 216 -16.79 6.16 11.56
N GLY A 217 -17.45 6.39 12.70
CA GLY A 217 -18.35 7.54 12.90
C GLY A 217 -17.68 8.85 13.32
N LYS A 218 -16.34 8.89 13.47
CA LYS A 218 -15.64 10.07 14.03
C LYS A 218 -14.68 10.80 13.09
N PHE A 219 -14.45 10.31 11.87
CA PHE A 219 -13.66 11.05 10.88
C PHE A 219 -14.54 11.46 9.71
N LYS A 220 -15.23 12.57 9.90
CA LYS A 220 -15.79 13.37 8.81
C LYS A 220 -15.14 14.76 8.92
N ILE A 221 -14.13 14.99 8.10
CA ILE A 221 -13.69 16.35 7.72
C ILE A 221 -14.50 16.71 6.48
#